data_AF-A0A448SDY0-F1
#
_entry.id   AF-A0A448SDY0-F1
#
_cell.length_a   1.000
_cell.length_b   1.000
_cell.length_c   1.000
_cell.angle_alpha   90.00
_cell.angle_beta   90.00
_cell.angle_gamma   90.00
#
_symmetry.space_group_name_H-M   'P 1'
#
loop_
_entity.id
_entity.type
_entity.pdbx_description
1 polymer ?
#
loop_
_entity_poly.entity_id
_entity_poly.type
_entity_poly.pdbx_seq_one_letter_code
_entity_poly.pdbx_strand_id
1 'polypeptide(L)'
;MFLIDYTSDDEESNEEWSLVKTRMLEEIMKGAILSSDISDLALSTFSENVAIRDKNSQEPKEFRINGMPVISNNHGLRSYPEELSGDESITPFNMGDLASYYRFYLRHKHIVHGDRISEINDGRIFSCVSAVEDRSSEFEDEVVIKVNLASFTDDELLAEFKELLKEWRFELDIDEPQASRTRIGISTIKKIATYKVFPFLDLMLWESINGKKISNELASRVLFPDDEDECEVIGGQQVKDTIRPFVERILNEDTYPLLKHYVKKNSHLKTMRLSDVMKLAED
;
A
#
# COMPACT_ATOMS: atom_id res chain seq x y z
N MET A 1 -32.11 -10.30 -30.68
CA MET A 1 -31.00 -9.83 -31.54
C MET A 1 -31.11 -8.31 -31.55
N PHE A 2 -30.40 -7.63 -30.64
CA PHE A 2 -30.42 -6.17 -30.56
C PHE A 2 -29.02 -5.67 -30.85
N LEU A 3 -28.85 -5.10 -32.04
CA LEU A 3 -27.69 -4.29 -32.41
C LEU A 3 -27.76 -2.99 -31.61
N ILE A 4 -26.68 -2.67 -30.91
CA ILE A 4 -26.50 -1.42 -30.17
C ILE A 4 -25.52 -0.59 -30.99
N ASP A 5 -26.00 0.52 -31.52
CA ASP A 5 -25.16 1.54 -32.16
C ASP A 5 -24.38 2.32 -31.10
N TYR A 6 -23.11 2.54 -31.40
CA TYR A 6 -22.07 3.09 -30.54
C TYR A 6 -21.79 4.53 -30.95
N THR A 7 -21.81 5.47 -30.00
CA THR A 7 -21.29 6.82 -30.20
C THR A 7 -20.26 7.10 -29.11
N SER A 8 -18.99 7.14 -29.50
CA SER A 8 -17.86 7.60 -28.68
C SER A 8 -17.60 9.06 -28.99
N ASP A 9 -17.87 9.95 -28.06
CA ASP A 9 -17.28 11.29 -28.03
C ASP A 9 -17.09 11.62 -26.55
N ASP A 10 -15.83 11.60 -26.10
CA ASP A 10 -15.29 12.27 -24.90
C ASP A 10 -13.81 11.86 -24.75
N GLU A 11 -12.95 12.44 -25.60
CA GLU A 11 -11.50 12.15 -25.64
C GLU A 11 -10.72 12.75 -24.46
N GLU A 12 -11.15 13.89 -23.90
CA GLU A 12 -10.47 14.56 -22.77
C GLU A 12 -10.56 13.78 -21.44
N SER A 13 -11.65 13.04 -21.21
CA SER A 13 -11.81 12.16 -20.04
C SER A 13 -10.83 10.97 -20.06
N ASN A 14 -10.33 10.60 -21.24
CA ASN A 14 -9.61 9.34 -21.46
C ASN A 14 -8.13 9.44 -21.07
N GLU A 15 -7.53 10.62 -21.14
CA GLU A 15 -6.11 10.84 -20.82
C GLU A 15 -5.85 10.85 -19.30
N GLU A 16 -6.67 11.58 -18.54
CA GLU A 16 -6.58 11.64 -17.08
C GLU A 16 -6.80 10.24 -16.46
N TRP A 17 -7.72 9.49 -17.05
CA TRP A 17 -7.99 8.10 -16.70
C TRP A 17 -6.87 7.13 -17.05
N SER A 18 -6.19 7.33 -18.18
CA SER A 18 -5.03 6.52 -18.56
C SER A 18 -3.86 6.71 -17.60
N LEU A 19 -3.72 7.91 -17.03
CA LEU A 19 -2.69 8.22 -16.03
C LEU A 19 -2.99 7.51 -14.69
N VAL A 20 -4.23 7.62 -14.20
CA VAL A 20 -4.71 6.93 -12.99
C VAL A 20 -4.60 5.41 -13.15
N LYS A 21 -4.92 4.88 -14.35
CA LYS A 21 -4.76 3.46 -14.70
C LYS A 21 -3.32 2.97 -14.58
N THR A 22 -2.37 3.70 -15.18
CA THR A 22 -0.95 3.30 -15.15
C THR A 22 -0.45 3.29 -13.71
N ARG A 23 -0.83 4.30 -12.93
CA ARG A 23 -0.42 4.42 -11.54
C ARG A 23 -1.07 3.37 -10.62
N MET A 24 -2.36 3.11 -10.77
CA MET A 24 -3.06 2.08 -10.02
C MET A 24 -2.51 0.68 -10.32
N LEU A 25 -2.18 0.39 -11.59
CA LEU A 25 -1.51 -0.86 -11.97
C LEU A 25 -0.10 -0.95 -11.39
N GLU A 26 0.67 0.14 -11.40
CA GLU A 26 1.98 0.18 -10.76
C GLU A 26 1.90 -0.03 -9.25
N GLU A 27 0.95 0.58 -8.55
CA GLU A 27 0.74 0.41 -7.11
C GLU A 27 0.22 -0.99 -6.76
N ILE A 28 -0.65 -1.57 -7.59
CA ILE A 28 -1.08 -2.98 -7.45
C ILE A 28 0.09 -3.92 -7.69
N MET A 29 0.95 -3.64 -8.67
CA MET A 29 2.15 -4.46 -8.95
C MET A 29 3.23 -4.29 -7.88
N LYS A 30 3.32 -3.12 -7.25
CA LYS A 30 4.21 -2.83 -6.11
C LYS A 30 3.67 -3.37 -4.78
N GLY A 31 2.35 -3.55 -4.65
CA GLY A 31 1.65 -3.86 -3.39
C GLY A 31 0.79 -5.13 -3.36
N ALA A 32 0.81 -6.00 -4.37
CA ALA A 32 0.09 -7.27 -4.32
C ALA A 32 0.74 -8.29 -3.36
N ILE A 33 0.46 -8.14 -2.07
CA ILE A 33 -0.02 -9.28 -1.30
C ILE A 33 -1.52 -9.34 -1.57
N LEU A 34 -1.90 -9.96 -2.69
CA LEU A 34 -3.22 -10.58 -2.78
C LEU A 34 -3.28 -11.56 -1.61
N SER A 35 -4.19 -11.33 -0.67
CA SER A 35 -4.59 -12.32 0.32
C SER A 35 -4.73 -13.68 -0.40
N SER A 36 -4.00 -14.68 0.08
CA SER A 36 -4.00 -16.05 -0.43
C SER A 36 -5.40 -16.68 -0.48
N ASP A 37 -6.37 -16.11 0.22
CA ASP A 37 -7.59 -16.82 0.57
C ASP A 37 -8.71 -16.69 -0.48
N ILE A 38 -8.52 -15.94 -1.57
CA ILE A 38 -9.45 -15.94 -2.73
C ILE A 38 -8.95 -16.86 -3.86
N SER A 39 -7.72 -17.36 -3.76
CA SER A 39 -7.21 -18.42 -4.65
C SER A 39 -7.73 -19.82 -4.28
N ASP A 40 -8.19 -20.01 -3.04
CA ASP A 40 -8.38 -21.37 -2.49
C ASP A 40 -9.74 -22.01 -2.80
N LEU A 41 -10.75 -21.26 -3.24
CA LEU A 41 -11.99 -21.88 -3.71
C LEU A 41 -11.87 -22.45 -5.14
N ALA A 42 -10.88 -21.97 -5.92
CA ALA A 42 -10.54 -22.52 -7.23
C ALA A 42 -9.44 -23.61 -7.17
N LEU A 43 -8.77 -23.78 -6.03
CA LEU A 43 -7.69 -24.75 -5.82
C LEU A 43 -8.04 -25.86 -4.82
N SER A 44 -9.33 -26.18 -4.68
CA SER A 44 -9.84 -27.33 -3.90
C SER A 44 -9.33 -28.71 -4.37
N THR A 45 -8.30 -28.75 -5.22
CA THR A 45 -7.58 -29.92 -5.71
C THR A 45 -6.20 -30.12 -5.06
N PHE A 46 -5.71 -29.17 -4.24
CA PHE A 46 -4.34 -29.23 -3.69
C PHE A 46 -4.22 -29.73 -2.23
N SER A 47 -5.34 -30.05 -1.58
CA SER A 47 -5.40 -30.30 -0.13
C SER A 47 -4.82 -31.65 0.37
N GLU A 48 -4.52 -32.64 -0.49
CA GLU A 48 -4.17 -33.99 0.02
C GLU A 48 -2.68 -34.40 -0.03
N ASN A 49 -1.74 -33.54 -0.40
CA ASN A 49 -0.31 -33.95 -0.43
C ASN A 49 0.66 -32.91 0.18
N VAL A 50 0.45 -32.53 1.44
CA VAL A 50 1.49 -31.88 2.25
C VAL A 50 2.13 -32.91 3.17
N ALA A 51 2.91 -33.81 2.55
CA ALA A 51 3.97 -34.54 3.22
C ALA A 51 5.15 -34.64 2.26
N ILE A 52 6.30 -34.12 2.70
CA ILE A 52 7.63 -34.25 2.10
C ILE A 52 7.83 -33.36 0.85
N ARG A 53 8.47 -32.20 1.01
CA ARG A 53 9.18 -31.52 -0.09
C ARG A 53 10.59 -31.13 0.33
N ASP A 54 11.48 -31.35 -0.63
CA ASP A 54 12.92 -31.56 -0.56
C ASP A 54 13.73 -30.44 0.12
N LYS A 55 14.76 -30.84 0.87
CA LYS A 55 15.76 -29.94 1.48
C LYS A 55 16.90 -29.53 0.53
N ASN A 56 16.88 -29.98 -0.73
CA ASN A 56 18.03 -29.87 -1.63
C ASN A 56 17.66 -29.25 -2.98
N SER A 57 17.36 -27.94 -3.01
CA SER A 57 17.58 -27.02 -4.16
C SER A 57 16.69 -25.79 -4.00
N GLN A 58 17.22 -24.70 -3.45
CA GLN A 58 16.66 -23.38 -3.71
C GLN A 58 17.78 -22.56 -4.34
N GLU A 59 17.61 -22.22 -5.61
CA GLU A 59 18.58 -21.38 -6.32
C GLU A 59 18.64 -20.00 -5.65
N PRO A 60 19.84 -19.39 -5.54
CA PRO A 60 19.97 -18.03 -5.05
C PRO A 60 19.09 -17.08 -5.87
N LYS A 61 18.29 -16.26 -5.19
CA LYS A 61 17.39 -15.30 -5.83
C LYS A 61 17.88 -13.88 -5.55
N GLU A 62 17.96 -13.08 -6.61
CA GLU A 62 18.35 -11.67 -6.53
C GLU A 62 17.11 -10.80 -6.24
N PHE A 63 17.25 -9.91 -5.26
CA PHE A 63 16.27 -8.91 -4.87
C PHE A 63 16.87 -7.53 -5.04
N ARG A 64 16.03 -6.51 -5.29
CA ARG A 64 16.45 -5.11 -5.28
C ARG A 64 15.93 -4.46 -4.01
N ILE A 65 16.84 -3.96 -3.17
CA ILE A 65 16.54 -3.29 -1.90
C ILE A 65 17.28 -1.96 -1.91
N ASN A 66 16.57 -0.85 -1.70
CA ASN A 66 17.08 0.53 -1.79
C ASN A 66 17.90 0.76 -3.07
N GLY A 67 17.35 0.30 -4.21
CA GLY A 67 18.00 0.38 -5.52
C GLY A 67 19.18 -0.59 -5.74
N MET A 68 19.59 -1.35 -4.73
CA MET A 68 20.76 -2.22 -4.76
C MET A 68 20.43 -3.72 -4.84
N PRO A 69 21.20 -4.51 -5.61
CA PRO A 69 20.99 -5.94 -5.71
C PRO A 69 21.52 -6.69 -4.47
N VAL A 70 20.65 -7.48 -3.86
CA VAL A 70 20.91 -8.35 -2.69
C VAL A 70 20.51 -9.78 -3.05
N ILE A 71 21.41 -10.74 -2.86
CA ILE A 71 21.17 -12.15 -3.19
C ILE A 71 20.80 -12.90 -1.91
N SER A 72 19.67 -13.61 -1.91
CA SER A 72 19.30 -14.54 -0.84
C SER A 72 19.46 -15.99 -1.30
N ASN A 73 20.27 -16.75 -0.58
CA ASN A 73 20.60 -18.14 -0.92
C ASN A 73 19.51 -19.15 -0.48
N ASN A 74 18.69 -18.82 0.52
CA ASN A 74 17.71 -19.75 1.12
C ASN A 74 16.38 -19.03 1.43
N HIS A 75 15.71 -18.53 0.39
CA HIS A 75 14.53 -17.66 0.52
C HIS A 75 13.26 -18.37 1.04
N GLY A 76 13.21 -19.72 1.04
CA GLY A 76 12.02 -20.50 1.41
C GLY A 76 12.09 -21.27 2.73
N LEU A 77 13.12 -21.06 3.56
CA LEU A 77 13.13 -21.59 4.93
C LEU A 77 12.32 -20.64 5.83
N ARG A 78 11.08 -20.97 6.20
CA ARG A 78 10.40 -20.29 7.32
C ARG A 78 9.72 -21.31 8.23
N SER A 79 10.19 -21.41 9.46
CA SER A 79 9.55 -22.19 10.54
C SER A 79 8.83 -21.32 11.57
N TYR A 80 9.05 -19.99 11.57
CA TYR A 80 8.44 -19.03 12.49
C TYR A 80 8.23 -17.66 11.79
N PRO A 81 7.29 -16.82 12.26
CA PRO A 81 7.22 -15.42 11.86
C PRO A 81 8.39 -14.67 12.51
N GLU A 82 9.50 -14.53 11.78
CA GLU A 82 10.69 -13.77 12.20
C GLU A 82 10.58 -12.27 11.88
N GLU A 83 9.48 -11.84 11.28
CA GLU A 83 9.26 -10.45 10.85
C GLU A 83 8.45 -9.69 11.89
N LEU A 84 9.02 -8.57 12.35
CA LEU A 84 8.25 -7.55 13.05
C LEU A 84 7.21 -6.98 12.08
N SER A 85 6.01 -6.66 12.58
CA SER A 85 5.00 -6.01 11.76
C SER A 85 5.48 -4.61 11.37
N GLY A 86 5.35 -4.28 10.09
CA GLY A 86 5.61 -2.95 9.55
C GLY A 86 4.39 -2.38 8.86
N ASP A 87 4.45 -1.09 8.58
CA ASP A 87 3.48 -0.36 7.77
C ASP A 87 4.22 0.62 6.87
N GLU A 88 3.56 1.19 5.87
CA GLU A 88 4.19 2.09 4.88
C GLU A 88 4.98 3.25 5.49
N SER A 89 4.53 3.77 6.64
CA SER A 89 5.17 4.90 7.31
C SER A 89 6.26 4.50 8.30
N ILE A 90 6.25 3.24 8.77
CA ILE A 90 7.19 2.73 9.78
C ILE A 90 7.43 1.26 9.45
N THR A 91 8.56 0.97 8.82
CA THR A 91 9.00 -0.38 8.49
C THR A 91 10.18 -0.80 9.37
N PRO A 92 10.21 -2.04 9.87
CA PRO A 92 11.39 -2.58 10.55
C PRO A 92 12.61 -2.62 9.62
N PHE A 93 13.75 -2.24 10.17
CA PHE A 93 15.04 -2.35 9.48
C PHE A 93 15.44 -3.83 9.33
N ASN A 94 15.56 -4.30 8.10
CA ASN A 94 15.80 -5.71 7.79
C ASN A 94 17.24 -5.99 7.35
N MET A 95 17.57 -7.27 7.18
CA MET A 95 18.94 -7.70 6.80
C MET A 95 19.34 -7.22 5.39
N GLY A 96 18.38 -7.09 4.49
CA GLY A 96 18.58 -6.53 3.16
C GLY A 96 18.90 -5.04 3.20
N ASP A 97 18.24 -4.27 4.08
CA ASP A 97 18.55 -2.85 4.29
C ASP A 97 19.98 -2.71 4.80
N LEU A 98 20.35 -3.50 5.81
CA LEU A 98 21.72 -3.53 6.34
C LEU A 98 22.75 -3.83 5.25
N ALA A 99 22.51 -4.85 4.42
CA ALA A 99 23.39 -5.21 3.32
C ALA A 99 23.51 -4.06 2.30
N SER A 100 22.40 -3.39 2.02
CA SER A 100 22.32 -2.25 1.11
C SER A 100 23.15 -1.07 1.64
N TYR A 101 22.90 -0.62 2.87
CA TYR A 101 23.68 0.45 3.51
C TYR A 101 25.17 0.12 3.58
N TYR A 102 25.51 -1.11 3.98
CA TYR A 102 26.91 -1.53 4.05
C TYR A 102 27.61 -1.45 2.69
N ARG A 103 26.95 -1.92 1.63
CA ARG A 103 27.48 -1.87 0.27
C ARG A 103 27.62 -0.43 -0.23
N PHE A 104 26.67 0.43 0.10
CA PHE A 104 26.73 1.86 -0.22
C PHE A 104 27.96 2.53 0.39
N TYR A 105 28.21 2.33 1.69
CA TYR A 105 29.36 2.93 2.36
C TYR A 105 30.70 2.38 1.90
N LEU A 106 30.77 1.10 1.55
CA LEU A 106 31.96 0.52 0.93
C LEU A 106 32.26 1.19 -0.42
N ARG A 107 31.23 1.38 -1.27
CA ARG A 107 31.38 2.00 -2.60
C ARG A 107 31.90 3.44 -2.50
N HIS A 108 31.37 4.20 -1.56
CA HIS A 108 31.74 5.60 -1.35
C HIS A 108 32.94 5.79 -0.41
N LYS A 109 33.63 4.69 -0.04
CA LYS A 109 34.83 4.69 0.82
C LYS A 109 34.60 5.33 2.19
N HIS A 110 33.40 5.24 2.74
CA HIS A 110 33.13 5.57 4.14
C HIS A 110 33.58 4.43 5.06
N ILE A 111 33.44 3.20 4.57
CA ILE A 111 33.97 1.99 5.17
C ILE A 111 35.04 1.42 4.23
N VAL A 112 36.16 1.00 4.80
CA VAL A 112 37.24 0.30 4.10
C VAL A 112 37.40 -1.08 4.73
N HIS A 113 37.51 -2.11 3.90
CA HIS A 113 37.82 -3.46 4.38
C HIS A 113 39.29 -3.52 4.77
N GLY A 114 39.58 -3.59 6.07
CA GLY A 114 40.87 -4.04 6.57
C GLY A 114 40.95 -5.58 6.58
N ASP A 115 42.16 -6.13 6.72
CA ASP A 115 42.40 -7.59 6.71
C ASP A 115 41.62 -8.38 7.78
N ARG A 116 41.16 -7.71 8.85
CA ARG A 116 40.39 -8.34 9.96
C ARG A 116 39.28 -7.48 10.54
N ILE A 117 39.29 -6.17 10.29
CA ILE A 117 38.39 -5.21 10.93
C ILE A 117 37.99 -4.18 9.87
N SER A 118 36.72 -3.81 9.83
CA SER A 118 36.25 -2.68 9.01
C SER A 118 36.80 -1.37 9.58
N GLU A 119 37.44 -0.56 8.75
CA GLU A 119 37.91 0.78 9.09
C GLU A 119 36.87 1.81 8.64
N ILE A 120 36.53 2.76 9.51
CA ILE A 120 35.60 3.86 9.19
C ILE A 120 36.41 5.14 9.05
N ASN A 121 36.27 5.82 7.92
CA ASN A 121 37.08 6.99 7.58
C ASN A 121 36.59 8.28 8.27
N ASP A 122 37.53 9.21 8.50
CA ASP A 122 37.32 10.64 8.78
C ASP A 122 36.24 11.00 9.82
N GLY A 123 36.32 10.44 11.03
CA GLY A 123 35.44 10.85 12.15
C GLY A 123 33.97 10.46 11.99
N ARG A 124 33.62 9.71 10.95
CA ARG A 124 32.25 9.29 10.61
C ARG A 124 31.70 8.17 11.50
N ILE A 125 32.48 7.71 12.48
CA ILE A 125 32.04 6.69 13.46
C ILE A 125 30.82 7.14 14.28
N PHE A 126 30.60 8.45 14.39
CA PHE A 126 29.46 9.05 15.09
C PHE A 126 28.44 9.66 14.13
N SER A 127 28.65 9.56 12.81
CA SER A 127 27.70 10.06 11.82
C SER A 127 26.50 9.10 11.74
N CYS A 128 25.30 9.68 11.69
CA CYS A 128 24.11 8.91 11.37
C CYS A 128 24.23 8.34 9.96
N VAL A 129 23.76 7.11 9.78
CA VAL A 129 23.70 6.41 8.49
C VAL A 129 22.98 7.32 7.46
N SER A 130 21.82 7.84 7.82
CA SER A 130 21.05 8.76 6.98
C SER A 130 21.69 10.12 6.70
N ALA A 131 22.64 10.58 7.54
CA ALA A 131 23.21 11.94 7.45
C ALA A 131 24.49 12.00 6.59
N VAL A 132 24.80 10.94 5.85
CA VAL A 132 25.99 10.92 5.01
C VAL A 132 25.72 11.72 3.73
N GLU A 133 26.40 12.87 3.61
CA GLU A 133 26.24 13.94 2.60
C GLU A 133 26.49 13.56 1.13
N ASP A 134 26.29 12.32 0.70
CA ASP A 134 26.52 11.95 -0.71
C ASP A 134 25.34 12.26 -1.63
N ARG A 135 24.22 12.79 -1.09
CA ARG A 135 22.97 13.09 -1.84
C ARG A 135 22.59 11.96 -2.80
N SER A 136 22.76 10.73 -2.33
CA SER A 136 22.38 9.56 -3.10
C SER A 136 20.86 9.44 -3.04
N SER A 137 20.22 9.55 -4.20
CA SER A 137 18.77 9.34 -4.39
C SER A 137 18.25 8.02 -3.81
N GLU A 138 19.14 7.07 -3.54
CA GLU A 138 18.84 5.74 -3.02
C GLU A 138 18.35 5.71 -1.56
N PHE A 139 18.58 6.79 -0.78
CA PHE A 139 18.23 6.87 0.65
C PHE A 139 17.71 8.26 1.06
N GLU A 140 17.22 9.05 0.09
CA GLU A 140 16.65 10.38 0.38
C GLU A 140 15.43 10.26 1.31
N ASP A 141 15.28 11.23 2.20
CA ASP A 141 14.15 11.40 3.12
C ASP A 141 13.94 10.32 4.21
N GLU A 142 14.90 9.40 4.42
CA GLU A 142 14.79 8.33 5.40
C GLU A 142 15.73 8.48 6.61
N VAL A 143 15.22 8.21 7.82
CA VAL A 143 16.04 8.12 9.04
C VAL A 143 16.02 6.70 9.59
N VAL A 144 17.21 6.09 9.75
CA VAL A 144 17.36 4.81 10.46
C VAL A 144 17.42 5.07 11.96
N ILE A 145 16.39 4.62 12.68
CA ILE A 145 16.25 4.85 14.12
C ILE A 145 16.51 3.59 14.95
N LYS A 146 17.08 3.78 16.13
CA LYS A 146 17.16 2.74 17.17
C LYS A 146 16.21 3.09 18.30
N VAL A 147 15.23 2.21 18.55
CA VAL A 147 14.22 2.43 19.60
C VAL A 147 14.48 1.49 20.78
N ASN A 148 14.53 2.03 22.00
CA ASN A 148 14.68 1.23 23.21
C ASN A 148 13.32 0.85 23.80
N LEU A 149 12.84 -0.35 23.47
CA LEU A 149 11.57 -0.88 23.94
C LEU A 149 11.59 -1.41 25.39
N ALA A 150 12.78 -1.62 25.97
CA ALA A 150 12.91 -2.29 27.27
C ALA A 150 12.90 -1.31 28.45
N SER A 151 13.29 -0.06 28.22
CA SER A 151 13.50 0.93 29.29
C SER A 151 12.48 2.07 29.31
N PHE A 152 11.65 2.19 28.28
CA PHE A 152 10.71 3.30 28.11
C PHE A 152 9.31 2.78 27.83
N THR A 153 8.32 3.54 28.29
CA THR A 153 6.91 3.28 28.03
C THR A 153 6.50 3.76 26.63
N ASP A 154 5.40 3.21 26.10
CA ASP A 154 4.87 3.62 24.79
C ASP A 154 4.58 5.13 24.73
N ASP A 155 4.05 5.73 25.80
CA ASP A 155 3.73 7.15 25.87
C ASP A 155 5.01 8.03 25.84
N GLU A 156 6.06 7.62 26.54
CA GLU A 156 7.36 8.30 26.50
C GLU A 156 7.99 8.23 25.11
N LEU A 157 7.99 7.04 24.50
CA LEU A 157 8.50 6.83 23.15
C LEU A 157 7.75 7.68 22.12
N LEU A 158 6.42 7.73 22.20
CA LEU A 158 5.60 8.53 21.28
C LEU A 158 5.82 10.03 21.46
N ALA A 159 5.96 10.51 22.70
CA ALA A 159 6.24 11.91 22.98
C ALA A 159 7.62 12.33 22.45
N GLU A 160 8.65 11.53 22.70
CA GLU A 160 10.00 11.78 22.22
C GLU A 160 10.07 11.71 20.68
N PHE A 161 9.48 10.68 20.08
CA PHE A 161 9.44 10.53 18.62
C PHE A 161 8.74 11.71 17.95
N LYS A 162 7.66 12.25 18.54
CA LYS A 162 6.95 13.40 17.99
C LYS A 162 7.80 14.69 17.98
N GLU A 163 8.64 14.91 18.99
CA GLU A 163 9.55 16.06 19.00
C GLU A 163 10.71 15.85 18.02
N LEU A 164 11.32 14.66 18.03
CA LEU A 164 12.41 14.31 17.09
C LEU A 164 11.99 14.43 15.63
N LEU A 165 10.75 14.06 15.26
CA LEU A 165 10.25 14.22 13.90
C LEU A 165 10.28 15.68 13.41
N LYS A 166 10.09 16.67 14.30
CA LYS A 166 10.19 18.09 13.92
C LYS A 166 11.63 18.51 13.74
N GLU A 167 12.51 18.04 14.62
CA GLU A 167 13.95 18.33 14.57
C GLU A 167 14.58 17.72 13.32
N TRP A 168 14.35 16.44 13.04
CA TRP A 168 14.91 15.77 11.85
C TRP A 168 14.41 16.37 10.55
N ARG A 169 13.13 16.76 10.47
CA ARG A 169 12.61 17.48 9.30
C ARG A 169 13.33 18.80 9.08
N PHE A 170 13.57 19.55 10.15
CA PHE A 170 14.33 20.78 10.09
C PHE A 170 15.79 20.54 9.69
N GLU A 171 16.45 19.54 10.26
CA GLU A 171 17.86 19.20 9.98
C GLU A 171 18.08 18.68 8.55
N LEU A 172 17.12 17.94 8.01
CA LEU A 172 17.17 17.37 6.67
C LEU A 172 16.58 18.30 5.59
N ASP A 173 16.06 19.48 5.97
CA ASP A 173 15.35 20.41 5.07
C ASP A 173 14.14 19.76 4.35
N ILE A 174 13.40 18.91 5.08
CA ILE A 174 12.22 18.20 4.61
C ILE A 174 10.97 18.84 5.20
N ASP A 175 10.11 19.39 4.34
CA ASP A 175 8.84 19.95 4.76
C ASP A 175 7.86 18.88 5.26
N GLU A 176 7.08 19.21 6.30
CA GLU A 176 5.96 18.36 6.70
C GLU A 176 4.91 18.32 5.58
N PRO A 177 4.49 17.11 5.14
CA PRO A 177 3.46 17.00 4.11
C PRO A 177 2.19 17.75 4.49
N GLN A 178 1.61 18.47 3.54
CA GLN A 178 0.37 19.21 3.76
C GLN A 178 -0.75 18.24 4.15
N ALA A 179 -1.41 18.52 5.28
CA ALA A 179 -2.60 17.79 5.67
C ALA A 179 -3.66 17.92 4.56
N SER A 180 -4.12 16.79 4.02
CA SER A 180 -5.15 16.82 2.99
C SER A 180 -6.38 17.56 3.49
N ARG A 181 -6.94 18.43 2.63
CA ARG A 181 -8.18 19.16 2.91
C ARG A 181 -9.39 18.23 2.98
N THR A 182 -9.27 17.01 2.44
CA THR A 182 -10.33 16.01 2.41
C THR A 182 -10.49 15.37 3.78
N ARG A 183 -11.69 15.48 4.37
CA ARG A 183 -12.01 14.79 5.62
C ARG A 183 -12.61 13.42 5.32
N ILE A 184 -11.93 12.36 5.76
CA ILE A 184 -12.49 11.00 5.78
C ILE A 184 -13.11 10.73 7.14
N GLY A 185 -14.32 10.17 7.11
CA GLY A 185 -15.08 9.81 8.30
C GLY A 185 -15.93 8.57 8.08
N ILE A 186 -16.74 8.21 9.07
CA ILE A 186 -17.61 7.03 9.03
C ILE A 186 -18.57 7.04 7.82
N SER A 187 -19.02 8.24 7.41
CA SER A 187 -19.85 8.46 6.22
C SER A 187 -19.16 8.04 4.92
N THR A 188 -17.83 8.08 4.85
CA THR A 188 -17.07 7.60 3.69
C THR A 188 -17.09 6.08 3.65
N ILE A 189 -16.92 5.41 4.80
CA ILE A 189 -17.04 3.95 4.91
C ILE A 189 -18.46 3.50 4.52
N LYS A 190 -19.50 4.23 4.99
CA LYS A 190 -20.89 3.98 4.57
C LYS A 190 -21.04 4.08 3.06
N LYS A 191 -20.53 5.14 2.43
CA LYS A 191 -20.56 5.29 0.97
C LYS A 191 -19.81 4.19 0.23
N ILE A 192 -18.68 3.71 0.75
CA ILE A 192 -17.93 2.59 0.17
C ILE A 192 -18.80 1.34 0.06
N ALA A 193 -19.53 1.03 1.13
CA ALA A 193 -20.44 -0.11 1.17
C ALA A 193 -21.70 0.13 0.32
N THR A 194 -22.40 1.26 0.52
CA THR A 194 -23.65 1.59 -0.17
C THR A 194 -23.47 1.71 -1.68
N TYR A 195 -22.39 2.33 -2.14
CA TYR A 195 -22.12 2.48 -3.58
C TYR A 195 -21.44 1.27 -4.20
N LYS A 196 -21.29 0.16 -3.44
CA LYS A 196 -20.68 -1.09 -3.90
C LYS A 196 -19.35 -0.82 -4.61
N VAL A 197 -18.48 -0.04 -3.95
CA VAL A 197 -17.23 0.46 -4.55
C VAL A 197 -16.34 -0.68 -5.04
N PHE A 198 -16.14 -1.75 -4.26
CA PHE A 198 -15.31 -2.88 -4.70
C PHE A 198 -15.88 -3.59 -5.94
N PRO A 199 -17.17 -4.01 -5.98
CA PRO A 199 -17.78 -4.49 -7.22
C PRO A 199 -17.68 -3.51 -8.40
N PHE A 200 -17.82 -2.20 -8.15
CA PHE A 200 -17.67 -1.19 -9.20
C PHE A 200 -16.22 -1.20 -9.74
N LEU A 201 -15.23 -1.25 -8.85
CA LEU A 201 -13.81 -1.36 -9.23
C LEU A 201 -13.53 -2.62 -10.04
N ASP A 202 -14.15 -3.75 -9.71
CA ASP A 202 -14.03 -4.98 -10.50
C ASP A 202 -14.57 -4.80 -11.92
N LEU A 203 -15.71 -4.11 -12.08
CA LEU A 203 -16.25 -3.77 -13.40
C LEU A 203 -15.31 -2.84 -14.18
N MET A 204 -14.73 -1.83 -13.52
CA MET A 204 -13.77 -0.90 -14.15
C MET A 204 -12.46 -1.61 -14.54
N LEU A 205 -11.99 -2.54 -13.71
CA LEU A 205 -10.84 -3.37 -14.04
C LEU A 205 -11.16 -4.27 -15.23
N TRP A 206 -12.35 -4.86 -15.28
CA TRP A 206 -12.81 -5.63 -16.43
C TRP A 206 -12.89 -4.78 -17.71
N GLU A 207 -13.45 -3.57 -17.64
CA GLU A 207 -13.49 -2.60 -18.76
C GLU A 207 -12.07 -2.37 -19.30
N SER A 208 -11.14 -2.15 -18.39
CA SER A 208 -9.73 -1.86 -18.66
C SER A 208 -8.99 -3.04 -19.31
N ILE A 209 -9.16 -4.26 -18.80
CA ILE A 209 -8.52 -5.47 -19.32
C ILE A 209 -9.04 -5.82 -20.72
N ASN A 210 -10.34 -5.63 -20.95
CA ASN A 210 -11.00 -6.05 -22.19
C ASN A 210 -11.08 -4.94 -23.25
N GLY A 211 -10.66 -3.71 -22.93
CA GLY A 211 -10.75 -2.55 -23.81
C GLY A 211 -12.19 -2.20 -24.20
N LYS A 212 -13.16 -2.44 -23.30
CA LYS A 212 -14.59 -2.22 -23.52
C LYS A 212 -15.16 -1.32 -22.42
N LYS A 213 -16.11 -0.45 -22.75
CA LYS A 213 -16.86 0.34 -21.76
C LYS A 213 -18.22 -0.30 -21.45
N ILE A 214 -18.57 -0.33 -20.18
CA ILE A 214 -19.86 -0.68 -19.61
C ILE A 214 -20.65 0.64 -19.47
N SER A 215 -21.83 0.71 -20.07
CA SER A 215 -22.68 1.89 -19.92
C SER A 215 -23.12 2.07 -18.46
N ASN A 216 -23.36 3.32 -18.05
CA ASN A 216 -23.79 3.59 -16.68
C ASN A 216 -25.12 2.87 -16.35
N GLU A 217 -26.02 2.72 -17.32
CA GLU A 217 -27.25 1.93 -17.18
C GLU A 217 -26.99 0.45 -16.94
N LEU A 218 -26.02 -0.14 -17.66
CA LEU A 218 -25.66 -1.54 -17.47
C LEU A 218 -24.96 -1.74 -16.13
N ALA A 219 -24.05 -0.84 -15.75
CA ALA A 219 -23.42 -0.83 -14.44
C ALA A 219 -24.46 -0.72 -13.32
N SER A 220 -25.46 0.15 -13.49
CA SER A 220 -26.59 0.29 -12.57
C SER A 220 -27.31 -1.04 -12.35
N ARG A 221 -27.71 -1.70 -13.44
CA ARG A 221 -28.46 -2.97 -13.37
C ARG A 221 -27.66 -4.13 -12.81
N VAL A 222 -26.34 -4.15 -13.05
CA VAL A 222 -25.45 -5.21 -12.55
C VAL A 222 -25.16 -5.02 -11.06
N LEU A 223 -24.90 -3.77 -10.65
CA LEU A 223 -24.53 -3.47 -9.27
C LEU A 223 -25.75 -3.35 -8.36
N PHE A 224 -26.84 -2.79 -8.86
CA PHE A 224 -28.08 -2.51 -8.13
C PHE A 224 -29.24 -3.14 -8.88
N PRO A 225 -29.38 -4.48 -8.85
CA PRO A 225 -30.56 -5.13 -9.40
C PRO A 225 -31.81 -4.61 -8.69
N ASP A 226 -32.92 -4.53 -9.42
CA ASP A 226 -34.21 -4.08 -8.89
C ASP A 226 -34.72 -5.11 -7.85
N ASP A 227 -34.26 -5.01 -6.61
CA ASP A 227 -34.78 -5.76 -5.47
C ASP A 227 -35.94 -4.98 -4.83
N GLU A 228 -37.09 -5.62 -4.67
CA GLU A 228 -38.32 -5.02 -4.12
C GLU A 228 -38.16 -4.47 -2.69
N ASP A 229 -37.10 -4.87 -1.99
CA ASP A 229 -36.78 -4.48 -0.61
C ASP A 229 -35.89 -3.22 -0.49
N GLU A 230 -35.29 -2.74 -1.58
CA GLU A 230 -34.47 -1.51 -1.59
C GLU A 230 -35.29 -0.30 -2.07
N CYS A 231 -35.57 0.65 -1.17
CA CYS A 231 -36.43 1.82 -1.43
C CYS A 231 -35.90 2.82 -2.48
N GLU A 232 -34.68 2.66 -3.00
CA GLU A 232 -34.08 3.54 -4.00
C GLU A 232 -33.60 2.75 -5.21
N VAL A 233 -34.33 2.86 -6.33
CA VAL A 233 -33.88 2.36 -7.63
C VAL A 233 -32.74 3.23 -8.12
N ILE A 234 -31.51 2.70 -8.07
CA ILE A 234 -30.33 3.40 -8.59
C ILE A 234 -30.32 3.30 -10.11
N GLY A 235 -30.40 4.45 -10.78
CA GLY A 235 -30.38 4.56 -12.24
C GLY A 235 -29.01 4.95 -12.82
N GLY A 236 -28.85 4.77 -14.15
CA GLY A 236 -27.61 5.12 -14.86
C GLY A 236 -27.18 6.59 -14.68
N GLN A 237 -28.14 7.51 -14.49
CA GLN A 237 -27.84 8.92 -14.19
C GLN A 237 -27.16 9.10 -12.82
N GLN A 238 -27.63 8.41 -11.77
CA GLN A 238 -26.99 8.48 -10.45
C GLN A 238 -25.61 7.80 -10.46
N VAL A 239 -25.46 6.73 -11.26
CA VAL A 239 -24.15 6.13 -11.50
C VAL A 239 -23.19 7.15 -12.12
N LYS A 240 -23.64 7.88 -13.15
CA LYS A 240 -22.84 8.90 -13.84
C LYS A 240 -22.46 10.07 -12.92
N ASP A 241 -23.43 10.65 -12.23
CA ASP A 241 -23.26 11.94 -11.57
C ASP A 241 -22.70 11.82 -10.15
N THR A 242 -22.87 10.67 -9.49
CA THR A 242 -22.54 10.51 -8.06
C THR A 242 -21.62 9.33 -7.76
N ILE A 243 -22.00 8.12 -8.17
CA ILE A 243 -21.29 6.90 -7.76
C ILE A 243 -19.94 6.81 -8.44
N ARG A 244 -19.89 6.92 -9.78
CA ARG A 244 -18.65 6.84 -10.53
C ARG A 244 -17.65 7.89 -10.04
N PRO A 245 -17.96 9.20 -9.98
CA PRO A 245 -17.03 10.21 -9.44
C PRO A 245 -16.56 9.94 -8.00
N PHE A 246 -17.37 9.27 -7.17
CA PHE A 246 -16.96 8.84 -5.84
C PHE A 246 -15.94 7.70 -5.88
N VAL A 247 -16.19 6.67 -6.70
CA VAL A 247 -15.29 5.53 -6.90
C VAL A 247 -13.94 6.01 -7.44
N GLU A 248 -13.96 6.88 -8.46
CA GLU A 248 -12.76 7.49 -9.05
C GLU A 248 -11.95 8.24 -7.99
N ARG A 249 -12.63 9.06 -7.18
CA ARG A 249 -11.97 9.79 -6.09
C ARG A 249 -11.37 8.90 -5.02
N ILE A 250 -11.94 7.72 -4.76
CA ILE A 250 -11.33 6.74 -3.83
C ILE A 250 -10.01 6.20 -4.36
N LEU A 251 -9.90 6.07 -5.69
CA LEU A 251 -8.66 5.65 -6.35
C LEU A 251 -7.60 6.74 -6.39
N ASN A 252 -7.97 8.02 -6.19
CA ASN A 252 -7.00 9.10 -6.11
C ASN A 252 -6.06 8.91 -4.91
N GLU A 253 -4.78 9.23 -5.12
CA GLU A 253 -3.69 9.02 -4.17
C GLU A 253 -3.89 9.69 -2.82
N ASP A 254 -4.66 10.77 -2.75
CA ASP A 254 -4.88 11.49 -1.50
C ASP A 254 -5.92 10.81 -0.61
N THR A 255 -6.87 10.07 -1.18
CA THR A 255 -8.03 9.54 -0.43
C THR A 255 -7.67 8.26 0.32
N TYR A 256 -6.91 7.37 -0.30
CA TYR A 256 -6.54 6.08 0.28
C TYR A 256 -5.72 6.21 1.58
N PRO A 257 -4.64 7.04 1.66
CA PRO A 257 -3.87 7.23 2.88
C PRO A 257 -4.72 7.76 4.04
N LEU A 258 -5.66 8.66 3.75
CA LEU A 258 -6.58 9.21 4.75
C LEU A 258 -7.57 8.17 5.26
N LEU A 259 -8.11 7.35 4.37
CA LEU A 259 -8.99 6.22 4.74
C LEU A 259 -8.23 5.20 5.59
N LYS A 260 -7.01 4.85 5.17
CA LYS A 260 -6.12 3.96 5.92
C LYS A 260 -5.82 4.52 7.31
N HIS A 261 -5.47 5.80 7.41
CA HIS A 261 -5.25 6.48 8.68
C HIS A 261 -6.51 6.48 9.56
N TYR A 262 -7.68 6.79 8.99
CA TYR A 262 -8.95 6.78 9.71
C TYR A 262 -9.27 5.39 10.31
N VAL A 263 -9.10 4.32 9.53
CA VAL A 263 -9.35 2.94 10.00
C VAL A 263 -8.31 2.51 11.06
N LYS A 264 -7.05 2.93 10.95
CA LYS A 264 -6.04 2.68 11.99
C LYS A 264 -6.39 3.36 13.30
N LYS A 265 -6.76 4.64 13.24
CA LYS A 265 -7.17 5.43 14.41
C LYS A 265 -8.42 4.83 15.08
N ASN A 266 -9.33 4.29 14.28
CA ASN A 266 -10.56 3.65 14.75
C ASN A 266 -10.45 2.12 14.64
N SER A 267 -9.44 1.54 15.31
CA SER A 267 -9.13 0.11 15.21
C SER A 267 -10.30 -0.82 15.55
N HIS A 268 -11.20 -0.39 16.43
CA HIS A 268 -12.44 -1.10 16.79
C HIS A 268 -13.34 -1.39 15.59
N LEU A 269 -13.29 -0.57 14.52
CA LEU A 269 -14.06 -0.79 13.29
C LEU A 269 -13.62 -2.07 12.57
N LYS A 270 -12.35 -2.50 12.73
CA LYS A 270 -11.82 -3.70 12.07
C LYS A 270 -12.46 -5.00 12.58
N THR A 271 -12.89 -5.00 13.84
CA THR A 271 -13.52 -6.16 14.49
C THR A 271 -15.04 -6.10 14.48
N MET A 272 -15.61 -5.00 14.00
CA MET A 272 -17.04 -4.75 14.01
C MET A 272 -17.70 -5.33 12.75
N ARG A 273 -18.95 -5.80 12.86
CA ARG A 273 -19.72 -6.22 11.69
C ARG A 273 -20.07 -4.99 10.86
N LEU A 274 -20.00 -5.11 9.52
CA LEU A 274 -20.32 -4.01 8.61
C LEU A 274 -21.72 -3.43 8.89
N SER A 275 -22.71 -4.27 9.19
CA SER A 275 -24.07 -3.85 9.56
C SER A 275 -24.10 -2.89 10.74
N ASP A 276 -23.22 -3.08 11.73
CA ASP A 276 -23.18 -2.22 12.91
C ASP A 276 -22.39 -0.94 12.61
N VAL A 277 -21.35 -1.02 11.77
CA VAL A 277 -20.63 0.16 11.26
C VAL A 277 -21.58 1.09 10.49
N MET A 278 -22.52 0.53 9.73
CA MET A 278 -23.53 1.31 9.01
C MET A 278 -24.48 2.07 9.94
N LYS A 279 -24.82 1.50 11.10
CA LYS A 279 -25.65 2.17 12.12
C LYS A 279 -24.92 3.35 12.77
N LEU A 280 -23.62 3.21 13.04
CA LEU A 280 -22.79 4.31 13.58
C LEU A 280 -22.70 5.54 12.66
N ALA A 281 -23.04 5.38 11.37
CA ALA A 281 -23.08 6.47 10.41
C ALA A 281 -24.47 7.13 10.29
N GLU A 282 -25.45 6.69 11.07
CA GLU A 282 -26.81 7.25 11.14
C GLU A 282 -27.01 8.16 12.37
N ASP A 283 -26.13 8.03 13.36
CA ASP A 283 -26.01 8.90 14.54
C ASP A 283 -25.16 10.16 14.25
#